data_AF-A0AAE1CKY3-F1
#
_entry.id   AF-A0AAE1CKY3-F1
#
_cell.length_a   1.000
_cell.length_b   1.000
_cell.length_c   1.000
_cell.angle_alpha   90.00
_cell.angle_beta   90.00
_cell.angle_gamma   90.00
#
_symmetry.space_group_name_H-M   'P 1'
#
loop_
_entity.id
_entity.type
_entity.pdbx_description
1 polymer ?
#
loop_
_entity_poly.entity_id
_entity_poly.type
_entity_poly.pdbx_seq_one_letter_code
_entity_poly.pdbx_strand_id
1 'polypeptide(L)'
;MKEVAQIKTSSGSGNSTEVNALPEYNTRSENKDLSRIKEMDFKSAAEKLENDGYAIIEDFLNKEEIEALKDRMQEIVKEVDPKEHQTVFSTVNQARNDYFMNSGDKIAFFFEEKALDSEGNLLVDKHLSVNKIGHALHCLDPIFAKITQSDKMKELVKALGVSDPVICQSMYIFKQPRIGGYVIPHQDSTFLSTKPSKLVGIWIPLEDALKDNGCLWFIPGSHKEGVHNDRFMVRNPDTSPDQPAILFTNPAQEYDDAKFVPAEMKAGSLALIHGEVVHKSEANTSERSRHAYTFHLFESDGVEYSKQNWLQPTTKGTFTHLFA
;
A
#
# COMPACT_ATOMS: atom_id res chain seq x y z
N MET A 1 61.70 -47.28 -0.09
CA MET A 1 62.90 -46.80 -0.80
C MET A 1 62.46 -45.73 -1.79
N LYS A 2 63.16 -44.59 -1.75
CA LYS A 2 63.28 -43.52 -2.76
C LYS A 2 62.09 -42.56 -2.97
N GLU A 3 62.24 -41.40 -2.32
CA GLU A 3 62.07 -40.05 -2.89
C GLU A 3 62.83 -39.87 -4.21
N VAL A 4 62.35 -38.92 -5.04
CA VAL A 4 63.01 -37.70 -5.60
C VAL A 4 62.07 -37.17 -6.71
N ALA A 5 61.38 -36.03 -6.56
CA ALA A 5 61.73 -34.63 -6.93
C ALA A 5 61.94 -34.44 -8.47
N GLN A 6 61.52 -33.42 -9.23
CA GLN A 6 60.87 -32.09 -9.17
C GLN A 6 60.27 -31.85 -10.59
N ILE A 7 59.42 -30.84 -10.91
CA ILE A 7 59.84 -29.49 -11.40
C ILE A 7 58.61 -28.68 -11.89
N LYS A 8 58.54 -27.42 -11.41
CA LYS A 8 58.04 -26.12 -11.97
C LYS A 8 56.56 -25.85 -12.34
N THR A 9 55.95 -25.04 -11.46
CA THR A 9 55.41 -23.66 -11.67
C THR A 9 54.85 -23.25 -13.04
N SER A 10 53.59 -22.81 -13.06
CA SER A 10 53.24 -21.46 -13.55
C SER A 10 52.01 -20.91 -12.84
N SER A 11 52.07 -19.61 -12.58
CA SER A 11 51.18 -18.75 -11.81
C SER A 11 49.89 -18.38 -12.56
N GLY A 12 48.75 -18.46 -11.87
CA GLY A 12 47.49 -17.83 -12.27
C GLY A 12 46.83 -17.23 -11.03
N SER A 13 46.79 -15.91 -10.97
CA SER A 13 46.25 -15.07 -9.89
C SER A 13 44.75 -15.27 -9.71
N GLY A 14 44.35 -15.90 -8.60
CA GLY A 14 42.99 -15.87 -8.10
C GLY A 14 42.81 -14.65 -7.19
N ASN A 15 42.04 -13.67 -7.64
CA ASN A 15 41.53 -12.59 -6.79
C ASN A 15 40.56 -13.22 -5.78
N SER A 16 40.97 -13.31 -4.51
CA SER A 16 40.06 -13.56 -3.40
C SER A 16 39.26 -12.28 -3.15
N THR A 17 38.01 -12.23 -3.59
CA THR A 17 37.05 -11.24 -3.12
C THR A 17 36.78 -11.52 -1.65
N GLU A 18 37.22 -10.61 -0.78
CA GLU A 18 36.82 -10.56 0.62
C GLU A 18 35.30 -10.57 0.71
N VAL A 19 34.77 -11.58 1.41
CA VAL A 19 33.37 -11.63 1.78
C VAL A 19 33.18 -10.62 2.89
N ASN A 20 32.68 -9.43 2.56
CA ASN A 20 32.30 -8.45 3.57
C ASN A 20 31.21 -9.07 4.45
N ALA A 21 31.55 -9.28 5.73
CA ALA A 21 30.60 -9.65 6.75
C ALA A 21 29.46 -8.62 6.80
N LEU A 22 28.23 -9.10 6.87
CA LEU A 22 27.05 -8.27 7.13
C LEU A 22 27.28 -7.49 8.44
N PRO A 23 26.87 -6.21 8.52
CA PRO A 23 27.06 -5.43 9.74
C PRO A 23 26.30 -6.11 10.89
N GLU A 24 27.00 -6.35 12.00
CA GLU A 24 26.39 -6.85 13.23
C GLU A 24 25.25 -5.90 13.65
N TYR A 25 24.03 -6.44 13.63
CA TYR A 25 22.84 -5.73 14.07
C TYR A 25 22.94 -5.45 15.58
N ASN A 26 22.76 -4.18 15.93
CA ASN A 26 22.91 -3.68 17.29
C ASN A 26 21.72 -4.11 18.16
N THR A 27 21.96 -5.02 19.11
CA THR A 27 20.98 -5.53 20.11
C THR A 27 20.28 -4.43 20.94
N ARG A 28 20.80 -3.19 20.93
CA ARG A 28 20.19 -2.03 21.58
C ARG A 28 19.00 -1.45 20.81
N SER A 29 18.93 -1.63 19.48
CA SER A 29 17.79 -1.19 18.66
C SER A 29 16.59 -2.12 18.81
N GLU A 30 16.82 -3.45 18.77
CA GLU A 30 15.77 -4.46 18.98
C GLU A 30 15.07 -4.31 20.34
N ASN A 31 15.85 -4.08 21.41
CA ASN A 31 15.28 -3.88 22.75
C ASN A 31 14.42 -2.60 22.86
N LYS A 32 14.73 -1.56 22.07
CA LYS A 32 13.96 -0.31 22.05
C LYS A 32 12.65 -0.49 21.27
N ASP A 33 12.69 -1.21 20.14
CA ASP A 33 11.48 -1.50 19.36
C ASP A 33 10.51 -2.42 20.12
N LEU A 34 11.02 -3.45 20.82
CA LEU A 34 10.19 -4.29 21.69
C LEU A 34 9.57 -3.52 22.87
N SER A 35 10.27 -2.52 23.41
CA SER A 35 9.70 -1.65 24.46
C SER A 35 8.57 -0.77 23.93
N ARG A 36 8.70 -0.24 22.71
CA ARG A 36 7.65 0.56 22.04
C ARG A 36 6.41 -0.27 21.71
N ILE A 37 6.59 -1.51 21.24
CA ILE A 37 5.47 -2.43 20.98
C ILE A 37 4.63 -2.64 22.25
N LYS A 38 5.27 -2.74 23.43
CA LYS A 38 4.56 -2.89 24.70
C LYS A 38 3.78 -1.65 25.13
N GLU A 39 4.13 -0.48 24.63
CA GLU A 39 3.43 0.79 24.91
C GLU A 39 2.21 0.96 23.98
N MET A 40 2.16 0.25 22.86
CA MET A 40 1.03 0.32 21.92
C MET A 40 -0.14 -0.57 22.37
N ASP A 41 -1.31 0.03 22.55
CA ASP A 41 -2.54 -0.71 22.89
C ASP A 41 -3.24 -1.25 21.63
N PHE A 42 -2.68 -2.32 21.06
CA PHE A 42 -3.27 -2.99 19.89
C PHE A 42 -4.63 -3.61 20.18
N LYS A 43 -4.91 -3.97 21.43
CA LYS A 43 -6.20 -4.55 21.81
C LYS A 43 -7.31 -3.50 21.71
N SER A 44 -7.07 -2.30 22.25
CA SER A 44 -8.03 -1.19 22.09
C SER A 44 -8.23 -0.83 20.61
N ALA A 45 -7.16 -0.85 19.81
CA ALA A 45 -7.27 -0.61 18.38
C ALA A 45 -8.14 -1.68 17.67
N ALA A 46 -8.00 -2.96 18.02
CA ALA A 46 -8.83 -4.05 17.51
C ALA A 46 -10.31 -3.87 17.90
N GLU A 47 -10.59 -3.53 19.16
CA GLU A 47 -11.94 -3.26 19.65
C GLU A 47 -12.58 -2.05 18.94
N LYS A 48 -11.78 -1.01 18.66
CA LYS A 48 -12.25 0.18 17.94
C LYS A 48 -12.50 -0.12 16.46
N LEU A 49 -11.65 -0.92 15.81
CA LEU A 49 -11.86 -1.39 14.44
C LEU A 49 -13.19 -2.16 14.31
N GLU A 50 -13.48 -3.07 15.25
CA GLU A 50 -14.74 -3.82 15.27
C GLU A 50 -15.96 -2.91 15.49
N ASN A 51 -15.86 -1.93 16.38
CA ASN A 51 -16.98 -1.07 16.74
C ASN A 51 -17.27 0.02 15.71
N ASP A 52 -16.23 0.68 15.23
CA ASP A 52 -16.32 1.91 14.42
C ASP A 52 -15.94 1.67 12.94
N GLY A 53 -15.31 0.53 12.62
CA GLY A 53 -14.85 0.21 11.26
C GLY A 53 -13.48 0.79 10.96
N TYR A 54 -12.88 1.56 11.87
CA TYR A 54 -11.51 2.03 11.76
C TYR A 54 -10.92 2.29 13.15
N ALA A 55 -9.60 2.30 13.24
CA ALA A 55 -8.89 2.68 14.46
C ALA A 55 -7.59 3.41 14.13
N ILE A 56 -7.11 4.26 15.04
CA ILE A 56 -5.87 5.01 14.87
C ILE A 56 -4.93 4.62 16.00
N ILE A 57 -3.67 4.34 15.63
CA ILE A 57 -2.56 4.08 16.53
C ILE A 57 -1.53 5.18 16.27
N GLU A 58 -1.30 6.03 17.27
CA GLU A 58 -0.30 7.09 17.16
C GLU A 58 1.12 6.53 17.32
N ASP A 59 2.12 7.25 16.79
CA ASP A 59 3.54 6.92 16.94
C ASP A 59 3.95 5.48 16.54
N PHE A 60 3.27 4.91 15.54
CA PHE A 60 3.51 3.55 15.05
C PHE A 60 4.87 3.39 14.35
N LEU A 61 5.20 4.29 13.41
CA LEU A 61 6.52 4.39 12.80
C LEU A 61 7.33 5.50 13.47
N ASN A 62 8.62 5.23 13.62
CA ASN A 62 9.58 6.23 14.05
C ASN A 62 10.06 7.09 12.88
N LYS A 63 10.80 8.16 13.19
CA LYS A 63 11.29 9.10 12.18
C LYS A 63 12.20 8.42 11.16
N GLU A 64 13.09 7.53 11.61
CA GLU A 64 14.04 6.84 10.73
C GLU A 64 13.33 5.94 9.71
N GLU A 65 12.26 5.26 10.13
CA GLU A 65 11.41 4.44 9.24
C GLU A 65 10.63 5.29 8.24
N ILE A 66 10.09 6.43 8.69
CA ILE A 66 9.38 7.38 7.83
C ILE A 66 10.32 7.92 6.75
N GLU A 67 11.49 8.43 7.12
CA GLU A 67 12.45 8.98 6.16
C GLU A 67 12.97 7.88 5.22
N ALA A 68 13.21 6.65 5.69
CA ALA A 68 13.62 5.55 4.82
C ALA A 68 12.60 5.25 3.71
N LEU A 69 11.30 5.25 4.03
CA LEU A 69 10.23 5.07 3.04
C LEU A 69 10.16 6.24 2.06
N LYS A 70 10.31 7.47 2.55
CA LYS A 70 10.25 8.68 1.72
C LYS A 70 11.45 8.78 0.78
N ASP A 71 12.66 8.58 1.30
CA ASP A 71 13.90 8.61 0.53
C ASP A 71 13.88 7.53 -0.55
N ARG A 72 13.46 6.31 -0.20
CA ARG A 72 13.33 5.23 -1.18
C ARG A 72 12.32 5.58 -2.27
N MET A 73 11.20 6.19 -1.91
CA MET A 73 10.20 6.61 -2.90
C MET A 73 10.73 7.73 -3.82
N GLN A 74 11.54 8.66 -3.31
CA GLN A 74 12.20 9.66 -4.14
C GLN A 74 13.14 9.03 -5.18
N GLU A 75 13.91 8.00 -4.79
CA GLU A 75 14.76 7.23 -5.70
C GLU A 75 13.93 6.52 -6.79
N ILE A 76 12.86 5.82 -6.40
CA ILE A 76 11.96 5.13 -7.33
C ILE A 76 11.39 6.11 -8.37
N VAL A 77 10.93 7.30 -7.94
CA VAL A 77 10.40 8.32 -8.86
C VAL A 77 11.52 8.94 -9.72
N LYS A 78 12.76 9.01 -9.21
CA LYS A 78 13.89 9.52 -10.00
C LYS A 78 14.24 8.58 -11.16
N GLU A 79 14.18 7.27 -10.94
CA GLU A 79 14.54 6.24 -11.92
C GLU A 79 13.47 6.02 -13.00
N VAL A 80 12.23 6.45 -12.77
CA VAL A 80 11.14 6.22 -13.73
C VAL A 80 11.28 7.06 -14.99
N ASP A 81 11.08 6.41 -16.16
CA ASP A 81 10.73 7.09 -17.41
C ASP A 81 9.20 7.24 -17.49
N PRO A 82 8.66 8.48 -17.39
CA PRO A 82 7.23 8.70 -17.49
C PRO A 82 6.61 8.11 -18.75
N LYS A 83 7.34 8.07 -19.88
CA LYS A 83 6.82 7.61 -21.18
C LYS A 83 6.49 6.12 -21.21
N GLU A 84 7.15 5.31 -20.37
CA GLU A 84 6.88 3.88 -20.25
C GLU A 84 5.64 3.57 -19.39
N HIS A 85 5.08 4.59 -18.74
CA HIS A 85 4.06 4.44 -17.70
C HIS A 85 2.91 5.47 -17.77
N GLN A 86 2.79 6.23 -18.87
CA GLN A 86 1.74 7.25 -19.01
C GLN A 86 0.35 6.61 -18.98
N THR A 87 -0.28 6.65 -17.82
CA THR A 87 -1.71 6.39 -17.65
C THR A 87 -2.31 7.48 -16.78
N VAL A 88 -3.35 8.12 -17.30
CA VAL A 88 -4.12 9.15 -16.57
C VAL A 88 -4.85 8.45 -15.42
N PHE A 89 -4.59 8.83 -14.17
CA PHE A 89 -5.41 8.39 -13.05
C PHE A 89 -6.62 9.31 -12.91
N SER A 90 -7.81 8.79 -13.20
CA SER A 90 -9.05 9.31 -12.62
C SER A 90 -9.86 8.14 -12.07
N THR A 91 -10.60 8.37 -10.98
CA THR A 91 -11.53 7.38 -10.40
C THR A 91 -12.60 6.91 -11.39
N VAL A 92 -12.78 7.64 -12.50
CA VAL A 92 -13.78 7.34 -13.54
C VAL A 92 -13.16 6.61 -14.76
N ASN A 93 -11.92 6.93 -15.17
CA ASN A 93 -11.26 6.33 -16.36
C ASN A 93 -10.31 5.16 -16.07
N GLN A 94 -10.13 4.77 -14.80
CA GLN A 94 -9.37 3.57 -14.40
C GLN A 94 -9.86 2.30 -15.12
N ALA A 95 -11.11 2.33 -15.61
CA ALA A 95 -11.77 1.22 -16.26
C ALA A 95 -11.31 0.88 -17.68
N ARG A 96 -10.43 1.68 -18.29
CA ARG A 96 -10.09 1.53 -19.71
C ARG A 96 -8.70 0.97 -20.00
N ASN A 97 -7.85 0.70 -19.01
CA ASN A 97 -6.41 0.58 -19.25
C ASN A 97 -5.78 -0.75 -18.80
N ASP A 98 -5.27 -1.52 -19.78
CA ASP A 98 -4.50 -2.75 -19.60
C ASP A 98 -3.34 -2.58 -18.60
N TYR A 99 -2.74 -1.40 -18.55
CA TYR A 99 -1.65 -1.11 -17.61
C TYR A 99 -2.08 -1.28 -16.16
N PHE A 100 -3.24 -0.73 -15.77
CA PHE A 100 -3.79 -0.87 -14.43
C PHE A 100 -4.11 -2.34 -14.13
N MET A 101 -4.80 -3.03 -15.04
CA MET A 101 -5.21 -4.43 -14.84
C MET A 101 -4.04 -5.41 -14.69
N ASN A 102 -2.87 -5.04 -15.20
CA ASN A 102 -1.63 -5.82 -15.13
C ASN A 102 -0.58 -5.21 -14.19
N SER A 103 -0.99 -4.36 -13.24
CA SER A 103 -0.09 -3.71 -12.28
C SER A 103 -0.01 -4.43 -10.91
N GLY A 104 -0.85 -5.45 -10.70
CA GLY A 104 -0.99 -6.16 -9.43
C GLY A 104 0.30 -6.80 -8.90
N ASP A 105 1.23 -7.12 -9.80
CA ASP A 105 2.50 -7.78 -9.53
C ASP A 105 3.71 -6.92 -9.94
N LYS A 106 3.54 -5.59 -9.91
CA LYS A 106 4.54 -4.60 -10.34
C LYS A 106 4.62 -3.41 -9.37
N ILE A 107 5.68 -2.61 -9.57
CA ILE A 107 5.77 -1.23 -9.10
C ILE A 107 5.46 -0.34 -10.32
N ALA A 108 4.21 0.10 -10.41
CA ALA A 108 3.60 0.83 -11.52
C ALA A 108 3.19 2.23 -11.07
N PHE A 109 3.21 3.18 -12.00
CA PHE A 109 3.04 4.61 -11.74
C PHE A 109 1.69 5.10 -12.27
N PHE A 110 1.01 5.91 -11.47
CA PHE A 110 -0.28 6.49 -11.81
C PHE A 110 -0.23 7.99 -11.54
N PHE A 111 -0.47 8.80 -12.57
CA PHE A 111 -0.29 10.25 -12.54
C PHE A 111 -1.59 10.99 -12.26
N GLU A 112 -1.52 12.12 -11.57
CA GLU A 112 -2.66 13.03 -11.35
C GLU A 112 -3.25 13.46 -12.70
N GLU A 113 -4.58 13.41 -12.84
CA GLU A 113 -5.27 13.86 -14.05
C GLU A 113 -4.91 15.31 -14.42
N LYS A 114 -4.77 16.17 -13.40
CA LYS A 114 -4.40 17.59 -13.55
C LYS A 114 -2.93 17.81 -13.92
N ALA A 115 -2.10 16.78 -13.88
CA ALA A 115 -0.69 16.87 -14.22
C ALA A 115 -0.40 16.50 -15.68
N LEU A 116 -1.44 16.18 -16.47
CA LEU A 116 -1.32 15.77 -17.87
C LEU A 116 -2.10 16.73 -18.78
N ASP A 117 -1.56 16.99 -19.98
CA ASP A 117 -2.32 17.67 -21.04
C ASP A 117 -3.26 16.70 -21.78
N SER A 118 -3.97 17.19 -22.80
CA SER A 118 -4.87 16.37 -23.63
C SER A 118 -4.18 15.29 -24.45
N GLU A 119 -2.85 15.38 -24.60
CA GLU A 119 -2.01 14.42 -25.33
C GLU A 119 -1.28 13.45 -24.38
N GLY A 120 -1.43 13.61 -23.06
CA GLY A 120 -0.80 12.76 -22.05
C GLY A 120 0.62 13.21 -21.65
N ASN A 121 1.06 14.40 -22.05
CA ASN A 121 2.35 14.95 -21.62
C ASN A 121 2.26 15.57 -20.23
N LEU A 122 3.34 15.48 -19.45
CA LEU A 122 3.41 16.08 -18.12
C LEU A 122 3.41 17.62 -18.19
N LEU A 123 2.48 18.25 -17.48
CA LEU A 123 2.37 19.70 -17.32
C LEU A 123 3.30 20.26 -16.24
N VAL A 124 3.68 19.42 -15.28
CA VAL A 124 4.57 19.78 -14.16
C VAL A 124 5.68 18.75 -14.01
N ASP A 125 6.67 19.05 -13.17
CA ASP A 125 7.75 18.11 -12.87
C ASP A 125 7.20 16.72 -12.47
N LYS A 126 7.90 15.66 -12.89
CA LYS A 126 7.45 14.29 -12.65
C LYS A 126 7.26 13.98 -11.17
N HIS A 127 8.08 14.55 -10.29
CA HIS A 127 7.97 14.36 -8.84
C HIS A 127 6.70 14.97 -8.25
N LEU A 128 6.09 15.92 -8.95
CA LEU A 128 4.82 16.56 -8.58
C LEU A 128 3.63 15.99 -9.34
N SER A 129 3.85 15.12 -10.31
CA SER A 129 2.79 14.60 -11.19
C SER A 129 2.24 13.25 -10.73
N VAL A 130 2.98 12.50 -9.91
CA VAL A 130 2.57 11.15 -9.50
C VAL A 130 1.49 11.25 -8.42
N ASN A 131 0.34 10.60 -8.66
CA ASN A 131 -0.73 10.44 -7.68
C ASN A 131 -0.42 9.28 -6.72
N LYS A 132 -0.10 8.11 -7.30
CA LYS A 132 0.23 6.89 -6.56
C LYS A 132 1.18 5.98 -7.31
N ILE A 133 1.83 5.10 -6.56
CA ILE A 133 2.63 3.97 -7.08
C ILE A 133 2.14 2.68 -6.43
N GLY A 134 1.95 1.62 -7.21
CA GLY A 134 1.43 0.33 -6.74
C GLY A 134 1.62 -0.79 -7.76
N HIS A 135 1.27 -2.04 -7.52
CA HIS A 135 0.53 -2.53 -6.37
C HIS A 135 1.29 -3.56 -5.52
N ALA A 136 2.59 -3.75 -5.77
CA ALA A 136 3.41 -4.78 -5.11
C ALA A 136 4.68 -4.26 -4.40
N LEU A 137 4.71 -2.98 -3.98
CA LEU A 137 5.81 -2.41 -3.18
C LEU A 137 6.18 -3.27 -1.96
N HIS A 138 5.20 -3.83 -1.25
CA HIS A 138 5.38 -4.62 -0.04
C HIS A 138 6.25 -5.89 -0.19
N CYS A 139 6.45 -6.38 -1.41
CA CYS A 139 7.24 -7.58 -1.66
C CYS A 139 8.33 -7.38 -2.73
N LEU A 140 8.18 -6.39 -3.61
CA LEU A 140 9.16 -6.10 -4.66
C LEU A 140 10.21 -5.07 -4.24
N ASP A 141 9.93 -4.23 -3.23
CA ASP A 141 10.91 -3.29 -2.69
C ASP A 141 11.30 -3.65 -1.25
N PRO A 142 12.60 -3.83 -0.95
CA PRO A 142 13.05 -4.32 0.34
C PRO A 142 12.80 -3.33 1.50
N ILE A 143 12.73 -2.02 1.24
CA ILE A 143 12.49 -1.01 2.28
C ILE A 143 11.02 -1.06 2.70
N PHE A 144 10.11 -1.15 1.72
CA PHE A 144 8.68 -1.31 2.00
C PHE A 144 8.38 -2.67 2.64
N ALA A 145 9.00 -3.75 2.14
CA ALA A 145 8.86 -5.08 2.71
C ALA A 145 9.28 -5.13 4.18
N LYS A 146 10.38 -4.45 4.55
CA LYS A 146 10.86 -4.38 5.94
C LYS A 146 9.82 -3.81 6.90
N ILE A 147 9.09 -2.76 6.49
CA ILE A 147 8.04 -2.16 7.32
C ILE A 147 6.82 -3.08 7.39
N THR A 148 6.39 -3.60 6.25
CA THR A 148 5.21 -4.46 6.14
C THR A 148 5.38 -5.77 6.91
N GLN A 149 6.58 -6.34 6.94
CA GLN A 149 6.91 -7.60 7.61
C GLN A 149 7.54 -7.41 9.00
N SER A 150 7.53 -6.18 9.52
CA SER A 150 8.13 -5.88 10.83
C SER A 150 7.41 -6.59 11.98
N ASP A 151 8.14 -6.85 13.07
CA ASP A 151 7.57 -7.54 14.25
C ASP A 151 6.40 -6.77 14.85
N LYS A 152 6.46 -5.43 14.90
CA LYS A 152 5.33 -4.61 15.34
C LYS A 152 4.09 -4.79 14.46
N MET A 153 4.26 -4.98 13.15
CA MET A 153 3.15 -5.24 12.24
C MET A 153 2.57 -6.63 12.50
N LYS A 154 3.44 -7.64 12.69
CA LYS A 154 3.01 -9.00 13.02
C LYS A 154 2.23 -9.06 14.32
N GLU A 155 2.72 -8.39 15.38
CA GLU A 155 2.02 -8.33 16.67
C GLU A 155 0.69 -7.57 16.58
N LEU A 156 0.64 -6.46 15.82
CA LEU A 156 -0.62 -5.77 15.54
C LEU A 156 -1.63 -6.71 14.86
N VAL A 157 -1.24 -7.39 13.78
CA VAL A 157 -2.14 -8.27 13.03
C VAL A 157 -2.59 -9.48 13.86
N LYS A 158 -1.73 -10.05 14.71
CA LYS A 158 -2.13 -11.06 15.71
C LYS A 158 -3.19 -10.53 16.67
N ALA A 159 -3.05 -9.28 17.14
CA ALA A 159 -4.02 -8.66 18.04
C ALA A 159 -5.39 -8.40 17.37
N LEU A 160 -5.42 -8.29 16.03
CA LEU A 160 -6.66 -8.25 15.24
C LEU A 160 -7.34 -9.63 15.13
N GLY A 161 -6.70 -10.70 15.62
CA GLY A 161 -7.23 -12.06 15.56
C GLY A 161 -7.13 -12.70 14.18
N VAL A 162 -6.24 -12.20 13.32
CA VAL A 162 -5.96 -12.79 11.99
C VAL A 162 -4.88 -13.87 12.15
N SER A 163 -5.19 -15.10 11.78
CA SER A 163 -4.32 -16.27 11.93
C SER A 163 -3.41 -16.52 10.74
N ASP A 164 -3.90 -16.34 9.51
CA ASP A 164 -3.12 -16.49 8.28
C ASP A 164 -3.28 -15.25 7.38
N PRO A 165 -2.63 -14.13 7.74
CA PRO A 165 -2.73 -12.88 6.99
C PRO A 165 -1.98 -12.94 5.65
N VAL A 166 -2.71 -12.73 4.56
CA VAL A 166 -2.14 -12.53 3.21
C VAL A 166 -2.21 -11.06 2.82
N ILE A 167 -1.07 -10.46 2.52
CA ILE A 167 -0.97 -9.13 1.92
C ILE A 167 -1.21 -9.26 0.43
N CYS A 168 -2.27 -8.64 -0.08
CA CYS A 168 -2.67 -8.74 -1.49
C CYS A 168 -2.25 -7.52 -2.31
N GLN A 169 -2.12 -6.35 -1.69
CA GLN A 169 -1.86 -5.09 -2.36
C GLN A 169 -1.06 -4.15 -1.48
N SER A 170 -0.25 -3.29 -2.08
CA SER A 170 0.34 -2.12 -1.43
C SER A 170 0.50 -0.94 -2.38
N MET A 171 0.31 0.27 -1.87
CA MET A 171 0.46 1.51 -2.63
C MET A 171 1.20 2.57 -1.82
N TYR A 172 1.85 3.48 -2.53
CA TYR A 172 2.30 4.76 -2.01
C TYR A 172 1.41 5.86 -2.60
N ILE A 173 0.85 6.73 -1.75
CA ILE A 173 -0.05 7.81 -2.15
C ILE A 173 0.62 9.14 -1.84
N PHE A 174 0.81 9.99 -2.85
CA PHE A 174 1.55 11.25 -2.69
C PHE A 174 0.66 12.38 -2.18
N LYS A 175 -0.57 12.50 -2.70
CA LYS A 175 -1.43 13.68 -2.46
C LYS A 175 -0.63 14.98 -2.65
N GLN A 176 -0.26 15.23 -3.89
CA GLN A 176 0.62 16.33 -4.25
C GLN A 176 0.07 17.69 -3.79
N PRO A 177 0.93 18.66 -3.44
CA PRO A 177 0.50 20.01 -3.08
C PRO A 177 -0.41 20.61 -4.17
N ARG A 178 -1.50 21.28 -3.75
CA ARG A 178 -2.48 21.98 -4.59
C ARG A 178 -3.30 21.11 -5.56
N ILE A 179 -2.70 20.08 -6.13
CA ILE A 179 -3.29 19.27 -7.21
C ILE A 179 -3.73 17.88 -6.76
N GLY A 180 -3.38 17.45 -5.54
CA GLY A 180 -3.64 16.10 -5.04
C GLY A 180 -5.13 15.75 -5.09
N GLY A 181 -5.48 14.77 -5.92
CA GLY A 181 -6.87 14.47 -6.30
C GLY A 181 -7.77 14.03 -5.15
N TYR A 182 -9.06 14.38 -5.22
CA TYR A 182 -10.11 13.89 -4.32
C TYR A 182 -10.28 12.37 -4.45
N VAL A 183 -10.46 11.67 -3.31
CA VAL A 183 -10.85 10.26 -3.31
C VAL A 183 -12.31 10.19 -2.87
N ILE A 184 -13.17 9.77 -3.79
CA ILE A 184 -14.61 9.64 -3.56
C ILE A 184 -14.93 8.64 -2.42
N PRO A 185 -16.08 8.78 -1.73
CA PRO A 185 -16.55 7.79 -0.77
C PRO A 185 -16.58 6.38 -1.35
N HIS A 186 -15.96 5.44 -0.63
CA HIS A 186 -15.94 4.04 -1.03
C HIS A 186 -15.70 3.11 0.17
N GLN A 187 -15.85 1.81 -0.08
CA GLN A 187 -15.44 0.71 0.77
C GLN A 187 -14.36 -0.08 0.02
N ASP A 188 -13.28 -0.49 0.69
CA ASP A 188 -12.19 -1.24 0.05
C ASP A 188 -12.67 -2.60 -0.48
N SER A 189 -13.61 -3.24 0.21
CA SER A 189 -14.25 -4.50 -0.18
C SER A 189 -15.05 -4.38 -1.50
N THR A 190 -15.38 -3.18 -1.98
CA THR A 190 -15.87 -2.97 -3.35
C THR A 190 -14.82 -3.39 -4.38
N PHE A 191 -13.53 -3.23 -4.08
CA PHE A 191 -12.42 -3.50 -5.00
C PHE A 191 -11.71 -4.82 -4.70
N LEU A 192 -11.64 -5.21 -3.43
CA LEU A 192 -10.92 -6.38 -2.91
C LEU A 192 -11.86 -7.22 -2.03
N SER A 193 -12.83 -7.87 -2.64
CA SER A 193 -13.85 -8.65 -1.92
C SER A 193 -13.31 -9.98 -1.41
N THR A 194 -13.69 -10.33 -0.18
CA THR A 194 -13.48 -11.64 0.45
C THR A 194 -14.80 -12.18 1.01
N LYS A 195 -14.89 -13.50 1.22
CA LYS A 195 -16.06 -14.14 1.83
C LYS A 195 -15.65 -15.19 2.87
N PRO A 196 -15.99 -15.02 4.17
CA PRO A 196 -16.57 -13.82 4.77
C PRO A 196 -15.67 -12.58 4.62
N SER A 197 -16.22 -11.38 4.83
CA SER A 197 -15.48 -10.12 4.70
C SER A 197 -14.41 -10.01 5.79
N LYS A 198 -13.14 -10.15 5.39
CA LYS A 198 -11.97 -10.18 6.29
C LYS A 198 -10.82 -9.32 5.76
N LEU A 199 -11.12 -8.35 4.91
CA LEU A 199 -10.14 -7.39 4.40
C LEU A 199 -9.89 -6.29 5.45
N VAL A 200 -8.62 -5.98 5.69
CA VAL A 200 -8.18 -4.83 6.49
C VAL A 200 -7.16 -4.03 5.70
N GLY A 201 -7.41 -2.74 5.56
CA GLY A 201 -6.45 -1.76 5.07
C GLY A 201 -5.57 -1.25 6.21
N ILE A 202 -4.27 -1.22 5.97
CA ILE A 202 -3.28 -0.54 6.81
C ILE A 202 -2.89 0.74 6.09
N TRP A 203 -3.04 1.89 6.73
CA TRP A 203 -2.71 3.19 6.15
C TRP A 203 -1.80 3.98 7.09
N ILE A 204 -0.64 4.40 6.60
CA ILE A 204 0.42 5.03 7.39
C ILE A 204 0.75 6.39 6.76
N PRO A 205 0.40 7.52 7.40
CA PRO A 205 0.86 8.83 6.97
C PRO A 205 2.37 8.95 7.19
N LEU A 206 3.11 9.29 6.13
CA LEU A 206 4.55 9.60 6.19
C LEU A 206 4.80 11.10 6.39
N GLU A 207 3.73 11.89 6.35
CA GLU A 207 3.68 13.33 6.63
C GLU A 207 2.39 13.61 7.41
N ASP A 208 2.36 14.70 8.18
CA ASP A 208 1.14 15.08 8.91
C ASP A 208 -0.06 15.13 7.96
N ALA A 209 -1.11 14.38 8.31
CA ALA A 209 -2.34 14.29 7.54
C ALA A 209 -3.41 15.14 8.26
N LEU A 210 -3.73 16.27 7.67
CA LEU A 210 -4.62 17.29 8.21
C LEU A 210 -5.76 17.56 7.22
N LYS A 211 -6.81 18.26 7.65
CA LYS A 211 -7.95 18.57 6.78
C LYS A 211 -7.55 19.35 5.53
N ASP A 212 -6.59 20.27 5.64
CA ASP A 212 -6.15 21.14 4.54
C ASP A 212 -5.36 20.38 3.46
N ASN A 213 -4.64 19.32 3.83
CA ASN A 213 -3.85 18.50 2.91
C ASN A 213 -4.43 17.12 2.59
N GLY A 214 -5.70 16.89 2.95
CA GLY A 214 -6.45 15.70 2.54
C GLY A 214 -6.22 14.48 3.44
N CYS A 215 -6.44 14.65 4.75
CA CYS A 215 -6.62 13.53 5.68
C CYS A 215 -7.77 12.61 5.28
N LEU A 216 -7.82 11.42 5.89
CA LEU A 216 -8.94 10.51 5.72
C LEU A 216 -10.18 11.03 6.45
N TRP A 217 -11.35 10.61 5.97
CA TRP A 217 -12.64 10.80 6.61
C TRP A 217 -13.40 9.48 6.60
N PHE A 218 -14.06 9.15 7.69
CA PHE A 218 -14.78 7.87 7.87
C PHE A 218 -16.23 8.10 8.26
N ILE A 219 -17.13 7.19 7.94
CA ILE A 219 -18.45 7.08 8.58
C ILE A 219 -18.37 5.96 9.63
N PRO A 220 -18.26 6.28 10.93
CA PRO A 220 -18.14 5.25 11.96
C PRO A 220 -19.33 4.29 11.96
N GLY A 221 -19.05 2.99 12.00
CA GLY A 221 -20.04 1.93 12.08
C GLY A 221 -20.69 1.54 10.74
N SER A 222 -20.36 2.20 9.63
CA SER A 222 -20.94 1.88 8.31
C SER A 222 -20.54 0.49 7.81
N HIS A 223 -19.49 -0.12 8.36
CA HIS A 223 -19.05 -1.46 7.98
C HIS A 223 -19.99 -2.58 8.42
N LYS A 224 -20.96 -2.29 9.30
CA LYS A 224 -21.89 -3.29 9.83
C LYS A 224 -23.00 -3.68 8.85
N GLU A 225 -23.09 -3.00 7.72
CA GLU A 225 -24.13 -3.19 6.69
C GLU A 225 -23.63 -4.01 5.49
N GLY A 226 -22.39 -4.50 5.53
CA GLY A 226 -21.75 -5.15 4.40
C GLY A 226 -21.32 -4.15 3.31
N VAL A 227 -21.00 -4.65 2.11
CA VAL A 227 -20.72 -3.78 0.96
C VAL A 227 -22.03 -3.16 0.45
N HIS A 228 -22.11 -1.84 0.53
CA HIS A 228 -23.29 -1.08 0.19
C HIS A 228 -23.71 -1.27 -1.28
N ASN A 229 -25.01 -1.42 -1.51
CA ASN A 229 -25.62 -1.76 -2.80
C ASN A 229 -25.08 -3.04 -3.46
N ASP A 230 -24.39 -3.93 -2.72
CA ASP A 230 -23.66 -5.05 -3.32
C ASP A 230 -22.79 -4.58 -4.52
N ARG A 231 -22.17 -3.39 -4.36
CA ARG A 231 -21.35 -2.77 -5.40
C ARG A 231 -19.95 -3.33 -5.36
N PHE A 232 -19.61 -4.11 -6.39
CA PHE A 232 -18.28 -4.70 -6.60
C PHE A 232 -17.70 -4.24 -7.93
N MET A 233 -16.41 -3.97 -7.94
CA MET A 233 -15.61 -3.74 -9.13
C MET A 233 -15.08 -5.08 -9.63
N VAL A 234 -15.59 -5.54 -10.77
CA VAL A 234 -15.26 -6.86 -11.33
C VAL A 234 -14.57 -6.72 -12.68
N ARG A 235 -13.77 -7.71 -13.05
CA ARG A 235 -13.24 -7.82 -14.42
C ARG A 235 -14.39 -7.96 -15.41
N ASN A 236 -14.35 -7.21 -16.51
CA ASN A 236 -15.34 -7.36 -17.57
C ASN A 236 -15.06 -8.67 -18.35
N PRO A 237 -15.97 -9.66 -18.35
CA PRO A 237 -15.79 -10.89 -19.11
C PRO A 237 -15.75 -10.64 -20.63
N ASP A 238 -16.39 -9.56 -21.10
CA ASP A 238 -16.51 -9.19 -22.51
C ASP A 238 -15.53 -8.06 -22.88
N THR A 239 -14.38 -7.99 -22.21
CA THR A 239 -13.35 -6.96 -22.49
C THR A 239 -12.92 -7.01 -23.95
N SER A 240 -12.96 -5.86 -24.61
CA SER A 240 -12.50 -5.63 -25.97
C SER A 240 -11.92 -4.22 -26.08
N PRO A 241 -11.25 -3.82 -27.17
CA PRO A 241 -10.69 -2.48 -27.31
C PRO A 241 -11.71 -1.34 -27.10
N ASP A 242 -13.00 -1.60 -27.36
CA ASP A 242 -14.09 -0.62 -27.23
C ASP A 242 -14.90 -0.77 -25.92
N GLN A 243 -14.54 -1.73 -25.07
CA GLN A 243 -15.23 -2.02 -23.81
C GLN A 243 -14.29 -1.81 -22.62
N PRO A 244 -14.80 -1.34 -21.47
CA PRO A 244 -13.96 -1.20 -20.28
C PRO A 244 -13.48 -2.57 -19.79
N ALA A 245 -12.26 -2.63 -19.24
CA ALA A 245 -11.69 -3.84 -18.66
C ALA A 245 -12.31 -4.22 -17.29
N ILE A 246 -13.05 -3.29 -16.68
CA ILE A 246 -13.78 -3.49 -15.42
C ILE A 246 -15.21 -2.97 -15.53
N LEU A 247 -16.08 -3.53 -14.70
CA LEU A 247 -17.46 -3.09 -14.50
C LEU A 247 -17.73 -2.92 -13.01
N PHE A 248 -18.69 -2.06 -12.68
CA PHE A 248 -19.30 -2.05 -11.35
C PHE A 248 -20.64 -2.76 -11.41
N THR A 249 -20.87 -3.73 -10.53
CA THR A 249 -22.10 -4.55 -10.51
C THR A 249 -23.35 -3.74 -10.24
N ASN A 250 -23.24 -2.68 -9.43
CA ASN A 250 -24.34 -1.83 -9.01
C ASN A 250 -23.89 -0.36 -8.90
N PRO A 251 -24.79 0.64 -8.98
CA PRO A 251 -24.47 2.07 -8.83
C PRO A 251 -23.83 2.42 -7.47
N ALA A 252 -23.04 3.49 -7.45
CA ALA A 252 -22.46 4.01 -6.22
C ALA A 252 -23.56 4.55 -5.31
N GLN A 253 -23.42 4.34 -4.00
CA GLN A 253 -24.28 4.97 -3.00
C GLN A 253 -23.85 6.42 -2.78
N GLU A 254 -24.82 7.31 -2.66
CA GLU A 254 -24.61 8.66 -2.17
C GLU A 254 -24.61 8.66 -0.64
N TYR A 255 -23.69 9.43 -0.06
CA TYR A 255 -23.51 9.53 1.38
C TYR A 255 -23.76 10.96 1.82
N ASP A 256 -24.39 11.10 2.98
CA ASP A 256 -24.53 12.39 3.64
C ASP A 256 -23.17 12.83 4.21
N ASP A 257 -22.63 13.93 3.69
CA ASP A 257 -21.35 14.49 4.10
C ASP A 257 -21.29 14.80 5.61
N ALA A 258 -22.43 15.08 6.25
CA ALA A 258 -22.49 15.36 7.69
C ALA A 258 -22.16 14.13 8.57
N LYS A 259 -22.19 12.92 8.00
CA LYS A 259 -21.86 11.68 8.72
C LYS A 259 -20.35 11.39 8.75
N PHE A 260 -19.55 12.07 7.94
CA PHE A 260 -18.12 11.84 7.89
C PHE A 260 -17.40 12.53 9.05
N VAL A 261 -16.54 11.76 9.72
CA VAL A 261 -15.66 12.24 10.78
C VAL A 261 -14.23 12.30 10.23
N PRO A 262 -13.54 13.45 10.34
CA PRO A 262 -12.16 13.60 9.89
C PRO A 262 -11.19 12.86 10.81
N ALA A 263 -10.22 12.18 10.23
CA ALA A 263 -9.14 11.48 10.92
C ALA A 263 -7.80 12.19 10.66
N GLU A 264 -7.56 13.29 11.38
CA GLU A 264 -6.26 13.99 11.34
C GLU A 264 -5.22 13.20 12.15
N MET A 265 -4.02 13.05 11.61
CA MET A 265 -2.97 12.18 12.16
C MET A 265 -1.59 12.81 11.98
N LYS A 266 -0.69 12.55 12.93
CA LYS A 266 0.74 12.89 12.80
C LYS A 266 1.46 11.88 11.92
N ALA A 267 2.52 12.33 11.24
CA ALA A 267 3.42 11.44 10.52
C ALA A 267 3.87 10.28 11.43
N GLY A 268 3.82 9.06 10.91
CA GLY A 268 4.16 7.85 11.66
C GLY A 268 3.00 7.22 12.43
N SER A 269 1.81 7.83 12.47
CA SER A 269 0.62 7.13 12.98
C SER A 269 0.26 5.93 12.07
N LEU A 270 -0.76 5.18 12.43
CA LEU A 270 -1.33 4.12 11.60
C LEU A 270 -2.85 4.13 11.74
N ALA A 271 -3.56 4.10 10.62
CA ALA A 271 -4.99 3.84 10.57
C ALA A 271 -5.25 2.40 10.12
N LEU A 272 -6.00 1.67 10.94
CA LEU A 272 -6.65 0.43 10.58
C LEU A 272 -7.98 0.75 9.91
N ILE A 273 -8.26 0.13 8.76
CA ILE A 273 -9.46 0.40 7.94
C ILE A 273 -10.14 -0.94 7.69
N HIS A 274 -11.36 -1.12 8.21
CA HIS A 274 -12.16 -2.31 7.90
C HIS A 274 -12.56 -2.26 6.42
N GLY A 275 -12.52 -3.37 5.69
CA GLY A 275 -12.80 -3.38 4.25
C GLY A 275 -14.16 -2.77 3.86
N GLU A 276 -15.12 -2.80 4.79
CA GLU A 276 -16.48 -2.27 4.60
C GLU A 276 -16.72 -0.90 5.27
N VAL A 277 -15.72 -0.25 5.88
CA VAL A 277 -15.94 1.11 6.38
C VAL A 277 -15.95 2.10 5.21
N VAL A 278 -16.96 2.97 5.18
CA VAL A 278 -17.06 4.02 4.16
C VAL A 278 -16.07 5.11 4.51
N HIS A 279 -15.17 5.41 3.57
CA HIS A 279 -14.16 6.43 3.77
C HIS A 279 -13.87 7.22 2.49
N LYS A 280 -13.34 8.44 2.67
CA LYS A 280 -12.97 9.37 1.60
C LYS A 280 -11.72 10.17 1.97
N SER A 281 -11.19 10.95 1.02
CA SER A 281 -10.24 12.02 1.34
C SER A 281 -10.42 13.24 0.45
N GLU A 282 -10.53 14.42 1.08
CA GLU A 282 -10.69 15.70 0.40
C GLU A 282 -9.47 16.05 -0.45
N ALA A 283 -9.64 16.81 -1.55
CA ALA A 283 -8.53 17.25 -2.40
C ALA A 283 -7.46 18.01 -1.58
N ASN A 284 -6.18 17.80 -1.89
CA ASN A 284 -5.12 18.57 -1.24
C ASN A 284 -5.02 19.94 -1.92
N THR A 285 -5.49 20.98 -1.22
CA THR A 285 -5.43 22.38 -1.69
C THR A 285 -4.30 23.16 -1.05
N SER A 286 -3.56 22.54 -0.13
CA SER A 286 -2.46 23.16 0.61
C SER A 286 -1.15 23.19 -0.18
N GLU A 287 -0.15 23.86 0.40
CA GLU A 287 1.23 23.95 -0.10
C GLU A 287 2.10 22.74 0.27
N ARG A 288 1.57 21.79 1.05
CA ARG A 288 2.32 20.63 1.55
C ARG A 288 1.75 19.36 0.94
N SER A 289 2.61 18.39 0.65
CA SER A 289 2.16 17.04 0.27
C SER A 289 1.55 16.32 1.47
N ARG A 290 0.95 15.15 1.20
CA ARG A 290 0.50 14.20 2.23
C ARG A 290 0.89 12.79 1.82
N HIS A 291 2.18 12.49 1.92
CA HIS A 291 2.67 11.16 1.60
C HIS A 291 2.09 10.12 2.56
N ALA A 292 1.68 8.96 2.03
CA ALA A 292 1.24 7.84 2.83
C ALA A 292 1.61 6.51 2.17
N TYR A 293 2.00 5.53 3.00
CA TYR A 293 2.14 4.15 2.59
C TYR A 293 0.90 3.36 3.03
N THR A 294 0.36 2.51 2.16
CA THR A 294 -0.79 1.67 2.50
C THR A 294 -0.64 0.28 1.91
N PHE A 295 -1.18 -0.71 2.60
CA PHE A 295 -1.29 -2.07 2.09
C PHE A 295 -2.53 -2.74 2.69
N HIS A 296 -3.03 -3.74 1.97
CA HIS A 296 -4.23 -4.47 2.33
C HIS A 296 -3.87 -5.90 2.61
N LEU A 297 -4.41 -6.41 3.72
CA LEU A 297 -4.32 -7.80 4.09
C LEU A 297 -5.71 -8.40 4.27
N PHE A 298 -5.81 -9.71 4.10
CA PHE A 298 -6.99 -10.47 4.45
C PHE A 298 -6.60 -11.77 5.14
N GLU A 299 -7.49 -12.29 5.99
CA GLU A 299 -7.38 -13.66 6.52
C GLU A 299 -7.52 -14.65 5.36
N SER A 300 -6.61 -15.61 5.18
CA SER A 300 -6.79 -16.70 4.20
C SER A 300 -7.38 -17.97 4.79
N ASP A 301 -7.29 -18.20 6.11
CA ASP A 301 -7.89 -19.38 6.72
C ASP A 301 -9.42 -19.26 6.74
N GLY A 302 -10.11 -20.19 6.08
CA GLY A 302 -11.58 -20.22 6.01
C GLY A 302 -12.21 -19.06 5.22
N VAL A 303 -11.44 -18.30 4.44
CA VAL A 303 -11.90 -17.13 3.68
C VAL A 303 -11.60 -17.28 2.20
N GLU A 304 -12.61 -17.05 1.36
CA GLU A 304 -12.46 -17.04 -0.08
C GLU A 304 -12.14 -15.63 -0.60
N TYR A 305 -10.99 -15.46 -1.25
CA TYR A 305 -10.69 -14.26 -2.03
C TYR A 305 -11.41 -14.32 -3.39
N SER A 306 -12.22 -13.31 -3.70
CA SER A 306 -13.09 -13.34 -4.87
C SER A 306 -12.29 -13.43 -6.18
N LYS A 307 -12.61 -14.43 -7.00
CA LYS A 307 -12.07 -14.61 -8.36
C LYS A 307 -12.49 -13.50 -9.33
N GLN A 308 -13.46 -12.67 -8.94
CA GLN A 308 -13.93 -11.54 -9.73
C GLN A 308 -13.18 -10.24 -9.43
N ASN A 309 -12.42 -10.18 -8.32
CA ASN A 309 -11.62 -9.00 -7.98
C ASN A 309 -10.73 -8.63 -9.16
N TRP A 310 -10.59 -7.33 -9.40
CA TRP A 310 -9.68 -6.85 -10.44
C TRP A 310 -8.25 -7.34 -10.18
N LEU A 311 -7.82 -7.40 -8.91
CA LEU A 311 -6.51 -7.90 -8.52
C LEU A 311 -6.60 -9.40 -8.25
N GLN A 312 -5.84 -10.19 -8.99
CA GLN A 312 -5.73 -11.65 -8.82
C GLN A 312 -4.28 -12.03 -8.54
N PRO A 313 -4.02 -13.07 -7.73
CA PRO A 313 -2.68 -13.59 -7.54
C PRO A 313 -2.09 -14.07 -8.88
N THR A 314 -0.81 -13.82 -9.08
CA THR A 314 -0.07 -14.24 -10.28
C THR A 314 0.98 -15.30 -9.93
N THR A 315 1.59 -15.90 -10.95
CA THR A 315 2.71 -16.84 -10.77
C THR A 315 3.95 -16.20 -10.14
N LYS A 316 4.02 -14.85 -10.04
CA LYS A 316 5.11 -14.14 -9.37
C LYS A 316 4.99 -14.14 -7.84
N GLY A 317 3.88 -14.62 -7.28
CA GLY A 317 3.75 -14.79 -5.82
C GLY A 317 3.71 -13.48 -5.04
N THR A 318 3.09 -12.42 -5.58
CA THR A 318 2.98 -11.12 -4.89
C THR A 318 1.85 -11.06 -3.87
N PHE A 319 1.10 -12.16 -3.68
CA PHE A 319 0.24 -12.35 -2.52
C PHE A 319 1.09 -13.06 -1.47
N THR A 320 1.51 -12.32 -0.45
CA THR A 320 2.53 -12.79 0.51
C THR A 320 1.93 -13.00 1.89
N HIS A 321 2.26 -14.12 2.54
CA HIS A 321 1.83 -14.40 3.91
C HIS A 321 2.71 -13.62 4.88
N LEU A 322 2.09 -12.85 5.78
CA LEU A 322 2.83 -11.99 6.72
C LEU A 322 3.52 -12.78 7.84
N PHE A 323 3.03 -13.97 8.19
CA PHE A 323 3.63 -14.83 9.23
C PHE A 323 4.57 -15.91 8.70
N ALA A 324 4.76 -15.98 7.39
CA ALA A 324 5.70 -16.93 6.76
C ALA A 324 7.17 -16.54 7.00
#